data_AF-A0AB34FPC8-F1
#
_entry.id   AF-A0AB34FPC8-F1
#
_cell.length_a   1.000
_cell.length_b   1.000
_cell.length_c   1.000
_cell.angle_alpha   90.00
_cell.angle_beta   90.00
_cell.angle_gamma   90.00
#
_symmetry.space_group_name_H-M   'P 1'
#
loop_
_entity.id
_entity.type
_entity.pdbx_description
1 polymer ?
#
loop_
_entity_poly.entity_id
_entity_poly.type
_entity_poly.pdbx_seq_one_letter_code
_entity_poly.pdbx_strand_id
1 'polypeptide(L)'
;MKHFAAAAVLLASLAAADKCKPATYRCEPNKPAWDVCNTAGDWVFVGRCPPGTECRFNEEHGSPYCLPRHYIVIDGKCKPATYRCEANKRAWDVCNTSGDWVFAGRCPPGTVCMFNKQNGSPYCLPRRGIIENSEDNEDIQKNEAVQDSEGDEDGEL
;
A
#
# COMPACT_ATOMS: atom_id res chain seq x y z
N MET A 1 -6.09 -78.78 -25.24
CA MET A 1 -6.12 -77.91 -24.05
C MET A 1 -4.74 -77.29 -23.88
N LYS A 2 -4.59 -75.98 -24.11
CA LYS A 2 -3.36 -75.24 -23.80
C LYS A 2 -3.76 -73.78 -23.53
N HIS A 3 -3.50 -73.36 -22.30
CA HIS A 3 -4.05 -72.16 -21.68
C HIS A 3 -3.35 -70.90 -22.21
N PHE A 4 -4.12 -69.90 -22.62
CA PHE A 4 -3.65 -68.54 -22.85
C PHE A 4 -3.52 -67.85 -21.48
N ALA A 5 -2.30 -67.61 -21.02
CA ALA A 5 -2.05 -66.78 -19.86
C ALA A 5 -1.92 -65.32 -20.31
N ALA A 6 -2.97 -64.53 -20.13
CA ALA A 6 -2.91 -63.08 -20.32
C ALA A 6 -2.38 -62.43 -19.04
N ALA A 7 -1.14 -61.95 -19.07
CA ALA A 7 -0.58 -61.14 -18.01
C ALA A 7 -1.08 -59.69 -18.17
N ALA A 8 -2.02 -59.28 -17.31
CA ALA A 8 -2.43 -57.89 -17.20
C ALA A 8 -1.41 -57.14 -16.34
N VAL A 9 -0.58 -56.30 -16.96
CA VAL A 9 0.32 -55.38 -16.27
C VAL A 9 -0.48 -54.13 -15.90
N LEU A 10 -0.90 -54.04 -14.63
CA LEU A 10 -1.48 -52.82 -14.07
C LEU A 10 -0.35 -51.81 -13.82
N LEU A 11 -0.21 -50.83 -14.72
CA LEU A 11 0.60 -49.64 -14.50
C LEU A 11 -0.11 -48.75 -13.46
N ALA A 12 0.24 -48.91 -12.18
CA ALA A 12 -0.13 -47.96 -11.15
C ALA A 12 0.78 -46.73 -11.27
N SER A 13 0.30 -45.67 -11.93
CA SER A 13 0.95 -44.36 -11.90
C SER A 13 0.84 -43.77 -10.49
N LEU A 14 1.87 -43.99 -9.67
CA LEU A 14 2.11 -43.22 -8.45
C LEU A 14 2.52 -41.81 -8.88
N ALA A 15 1.56 -40.94 -9.10
CA ALA A 15 1.83 -39.51 -9.11
C ALA A 15 2.38 -39.17 -7.72
N ALA A 16 3.69 -38.91 -7.62
CA ALA A 16 4.25 -38.32 -6.43
C ALA A 16 3.53 -36.99 -6.22
N ALA A 17 2.69 -36.90 -5.19
CA ALA A 17 2.10 -35.63 -4.80
C ALA A 17 3.26 -34.69 -4.48
N ASP A 18 3.41 -33.61 -5.25
CA ASP A 18 4.46 -32.62 -5.03
C ASP A 18 4.34 -32.10 -3.59
N LYS A 19 5.30 -32.50 -2.75
CA LYS A 19 5.39 -32.05 -1.37
C LYS A 19 5.74 -30.57 -1.36
N CYS A 20 5.08 -29.81 -0.49
CA CYS A 20 5.40 -28.40 -0.34
C CYS A 20 6.72 -28.20 0.41
N LYS A 21 7.34 -27.04 0.21
CA LYS A 21 8.52 -26.62 0.98
C LYS A 21 8.09 -26.24 2.40
N PRO A 22 8.65 -26.84 3.47
CA PRO A 22 8.26 -26.50 4.84
C PRO A 22 8.35 -25.00 5.15
N ALA A 23 7.48 -24.55 6.05
CA ALA A 23 7.35 -23.15 6.48
C ALA A 23 7.03 -22.16 5.35
N THR A 24 6.47 -22.65 4.24
CA THR A 24 5.82 -21.80 3.24
C THR A 24 4.34 -21.68 3.52
N TYR A 25 3.73 -20.61 3.03
CA TYR A 25 2.31 -20.37 3.14
C TYR A 25 1.67 -20.38 1.77
N ARG A 26 0.36 -20.57 1.71
CA ARG A 26 -0.45 -20.33 0.51
C ARG A 26 -1.84 -19.87 0.89
N CYS A 27 -2.52 -19.21 -0.04
CA CYS A 27 -3.98 -19.15 0.01
C CYS A 27 -4.56 -20.51 -0.36
N GLU A 28 -5.58 -20.94 0.38
CA GLU A 28 -6.28 -22.18 0.10
C GLU A 28 -7.08 -22.03 -1.21
N PRO A 29 -6.97 -22.97 -2.17
CA PRO A 29 -7.66 -22.86 -3.45
C PRO A 29 -9.17 -22.67 -3.28
N ASN A 30 -9.71 -21.62 -3.92
CA ASN A 30 -11.14 -21.27 -3.92
C ASN A 30 -11.77 -21.01 -2.54
N LYS A 31 -10.97 -20.76 -1.49
CA LYS A 31 -11.47 -20.46 -0.16
C LYS A 31 -10.86 -19.17 0.40
N PRO A 32 -11.61 -18.39 1.18
CA PRO A 32 -11.07 -17.25 1.92
C PRO A 32 -10.33 -17.78 3.16
N ALA A 33 -9.24 -18.52 2.95
CA ALA A 33 -8.48 -19.21 3.99
C ALA A 33 -7.03 -19.38 3.55
N TRP A 34 -6.16 -19.73 4.50
CA TRP A 34 -4.74 -19.98 4.22
C TRP A 34 -4.23 -21.22 4.93
N ASP A 35 -3.22 -21.83 4.31
CA ASP A 35 -2.51 -23.01 4.79
C ASP A 35 -1.04 -22.66 5.06
N VAL A 36 -0.40 -23.45 5.93
CA VAL A 36 1.05 -23.51 6.08
C VAL A 36 1.54 -24.90 5.70
N CYS A 37 2.71 -24.96 5.07
CA CYS A 37 3.37 -26.23 4.80
C CYS A 37 4.10 -26.70 6.06
N ASN A 38 3.71 -27.86 6.60
CA ASN A 38 4.35 -28.45 7.76
C ASN A 38 5.70 -29.11 7.39
N THR A 39 6.41 -29.66 8.38
CA THR A 39 7.71 -30.32 8.19
C THR A 39 7.63 -31.67 7.47
N ALA A 40 6.44 -32.29 7.38
CA ALA A 40 6.21 -33.51 6.61
C ALA A 40 6.04 -33.26 5.10
N GLY A 41 5.89 -31.98 4.72
CA GLY A 41 5.63 -31.54 3.35
C GLY A 41 4.15 -31.48 2.99
N ASP A 42 3.27 -31.43 4.01
CA ASP A 42 1.83 -31.38 3.83
C ASP A 42 1.28 -29.98 4.14
N TRP A 43 0.32 -29.54 3.34
CA TRP A 43 -0.44 -28.32 3.61
C TRP A 43 -1.43 -28.56 4.75
N VAL A 44 -1.30 -27.76 5.80
CA VAL A 44 -2.20 -27.79 6.95
C VAL A 44 -2.93 -26.46 7.07
N PHE A 45 -4.24 -26.54 7.27
CA PHE A 45 -5.11 -25.38 7.45
C PHE A 45 -4.71 -24.58 8.69
N VAL A 46 -4.60 -23.26 8.54
CA VAL A 46 -4.22 -22.35 9.64
C VAL A 46 -5.37 -21.44 10.05
N GLY A 47 -6.11 -20.90 9.09
CA GLY A 47 -7.15 -19.93 9.41
C GLY A 47 -8.05 -19.55 8.25
N ARG A 48 -9.16 -18.88 8.62
CA ARG A 48 -10.12 -18.29 7.68
C ARG A 48 -10.00 -16.78 7.72
N CYS A 49 -10.13 -16.17 6.55
CA CYS A 49 -10.30 -14.74 6.44
C CYS A 49 -11.68 -14.31 6.97
N PRO A 50 -11.79 -13.11 7.56
CA PRO A 50 -13.07 -12.56 8.01
C PRO A 50 -14.12 -12.49 6.88
N PRO A 51 -15.43 -12.46 7.22
CA PRO A 51 -16.49 -12.25 6.22
C PRO A 51 -16.25 -11.00 5.35
N GLY A 52 -16.58 -11.09 4.06
CA GLY A 52 -16.37 -9.99 3.10
C GLY A 52 -14.94 -9.83 2.58
N THR A 53 -13.99 -10.64 3.07
CA THR A 53 -12.60 -10.65 2.59
C THR A 53 -12.28 -11.92 1.78
N GLU A 54 -11.15 -11.89 1.10
CA GLU A 54 -10.54 -12.98 0.35
C GLU A 54 -9.04 -13.08 0.69
N CYS A 55 -8.51 -14.30 0.59
CA CYS A 55 -7.08 -14.50 0.75
C CYS A 55 -6.36 -14.09 -0.54
N ARG A 56 -5.34 -13.23 -0.44
CA ARG A 56 -4.37 -12.95 -1.50
C ARG A 56 -2.96 -13.21 -0.99
N PHE A 57 -2.16 -13.88 -1.81
CA PHE A 57 -0.76 -14.14 -1.49
C PHE A 57 0.11 -12.96 -1.93
N ASN A 58 0.98 -12.49 -1.04
CA ASN A 58 1.98 -11.49 -1.36
C ASN A 58 3.31 -12.18 -1.62
N GLU A 59 3.75 -12.19 -2.88
CA GLU A 59 5.01 -12.79 -3.32
C GLU A 59 6.26 -12.07 -2.76
N GLU A 60 6.16 -10.76 -2.47
CA GLU A 60 7.30 -9.97 -1.95
C GLU A 60 7.72 -10.43 -0.55
N HIS A 61 6.76 -10.84 0.27
CA HIS A 61 7.01 -11.26 1.65
C HIS A 61 6.62 -12.73 1.92
N GLY A 62 6.25 -13.47 0.87
CA GLY A 62 5.90 -14.89 0.94
C GLY A 62 4.76 -15.22 1.91
N SER A 63 3.78 -14.32 2.06
CA SER A 63 2.76 -14.41 3.11
C SER A 63 1.34 -14.10 2.58
N PRO A 64 0.30 -14.80 3.08
CA PRO A 64 -1.09 -14.53 2.74
C PRO A 64 -1.67 -13.36 3.55
N TYR A 65 -2.57 -12.61 2.92
CA TYR A 65 -3.31 -11.50 3.52
C TYR A 65 -4.80 -11.62 3.22
N CYS A 66 -5.63 -11.22 4.18
CA CYS A 66 -7.06 -11.12 3.99
C CYS A 66 -7.41 -9.70 3.55
N LEU A 67 -7.83 -9.55 2.29
CA LEU A 67 -8.19 -8.27 1.68
C LEU A 67 -9.68 -8.25 1.34
N PRO A 68 -10.36 -7.09 1.37
CA PRO A 68 -11.75 -7.00 0.93
C PRO A 68 -11.96 -7.57 -0.49
N ARG A 69 -13.06 -8.28 -0.75
CA ARG A 69 -13.36 -8.88 -2.09
C ARG A 69 -13.52 -7.86 -3.21
N HIS A 70 -13.81 -6.61 -2.84
CA HIS A 70 -13.84 -5.47 -3.75
C HIS A 70 -12.57 -4.62 -3.61
N TYR A 71 -11.42 -5.25 -3.34
CA TYR A 71 -10.12 -4.62 -3.49
C TYR A 71 -9.80 -4.48 -4.98
N ILE A 72 -10.49 -3.53 -5.59
CA ILE A 72 -10.05 -2.89 -6.81
C ILE A 72 -8.79 -2.13 -6.44
N VAL A 73 -7.63 -2.63 -6.89
CA VAL A 73 -6.49 -1.75 -7.16
C VAL A 73 -6.98 -0.84 -8.28
N ILE A 74 -7.70 0.21 -7.93
CA ILE A 74 -7.96 1.30 -8.85
C ILE A 74 -6.62 2.01 -8.94
N ASP A 75 -6.11 2.20 -10.16
CA ASP A 75 -4.91 3.00 -10.47
C ASP A 75 -5.05 4.50 -10.10
N GLY A 76 -5.92 4.81 -9.13
CA GLY A 76 -6.13 6.11 -8.49
C GLY A 76 -6.41 6.02 -6.98
N LYS A 77 -6.24 4.84 -6.37
CA LYS A 77 -6.38 4.61 -4.92
C LYS A 77 -5.01 4.54 -4.25
N CYS A 78 -4.91 5.05 -3.03
CA CYS A 78 -3.65 5.10 -2.29
C CYS A 78 -3.25 3.72 -1.74
N LYS A 79 -1.95 3.54 -1.43
CA LYS A 79 -1.47 2.34 -0.72
C LYS A 79 -1.99 2.38 0.72
N PRO A 80 -2.69 1.35 1.23
CA PRO A 80 -3.16 1.33 2.62
C PRO A 80 -2.06 1.62 3.64
N ALA A 81 -2.43 2.27 4.74
CA ALA A 81 -1.51 2.69 5.81
C ALA A 81 -0.39 3.64 5.37
N THR A 82 -0.57 4.34 4.24
CA THR A 82 0.26 5.49 3.89
C THR A 82 -0.40 6.79 4.32
N TYR A 83 0.40 7.84 4.40
CA TYR A 83 -0.04 9.17 4.82
C TYR A 83 0.27 10.19 3.73
N ARG A 84 -0.42 11.32 3.76
CA ARG A 84 -0.07 12.50 2.97
C ARG A 84 -0.44 13.78 3.71
N CYS A 85 0.20 14.88 3.36
CA CYS A 85 -0.34 16.21 3.66
C CYS A 85 -1.43 16.58 2.64
N GLU A 86 -2.48 17.27 3.08
CA GLU A 86 -3.42 17.91 2.16
C GLU A 86 -2.71 19.00 1.33
N ALA A 87 -3.26 19.34 0.16
CA ALA A 87 -2.71 20.36 -0.73
C ALA A 87 -2.55 21.74 -0.05
N ASN A 88 -3.46 22.08 0.87
CA ASN A 88 -3.41 23.33 1.63
C ASN A 88 -2.37 23.33 2.78
N LYS A 89 -1.70 22.20 3.02
CA LYS A 89 -0.70 21.98 4.09
C LYS A 89 -1.22 22.25 5.51
N ARG A 90 -2.53 22.24 5.75
CA ARG A 90 -3.15 22.47 7.08
C ARG A 90 -3.61 21.20 7.77
N ALA A 91 -3.57 20.07 7.08
CA ALA A 91 -4.07 18.80 7.55
C ALA A 91 -3.33 17.64 6.88
N TRP A 92 -3.56 16.44 7.39
CA TRP A 92 -3.04 15.20 6.82
C TRP A 92 -4.15 14.16 6.72
N ASP A 93 -3.97 13.29 5.73
CA ASP A 93 -4.84 12.14 5.48
C ASP A 93 -4.09 10.84 5.74
N VAL A 94 -4.83 9.79 6.09
CA VAL A 94 -4.37 8.40 6.08
C VAL A 94 -5.11 7.64 4.99
N CYS A 95 -4.40 6.74 4.31
CA CYS A 95 -5.01 5.84 3.37
C CYS A 95 -5.63 4.65 4.11
N ASN A 96 -6.95 4.50 4.02
CA ASN A 96 -7.65 3.39 4.66
C ASN A 96 -7.44 2.07 3.90
N THR A 97 -7.96 0.96 4.45
CA THR A 97 -7.86 -0.38 3.83
C THR A 97 -8.68 -0.54 2.55
N SER A 98 -9.59 0.39 2.27
CA SER A 98 -10.34 0.47 1.01
C SER A 98 -9.59 1.26 -0.07
N GLY A 99 -8.40 1.78 0.23
CA GLY A 99 -7.58 2.59 -0.69
C GLY A 99 -8.04 4.04 -0.83
N ASP A 100 -8.88 4.52 0.08
CA ASP A 100 -9.40 5.88 0.08
C ASP A 100 -8.66 6.75 1.10
N TRP A 101 -8.35 7.99 0.70
CA TRP A 101 -7.81 8.98 1.62
C TRP A 101 -8.91 9.44 2.58
N VAL A 102 -8.66 9.29 3.87
CA VAL A 102 -9.54 9.76 4.92
C VAL A 102 -8.81 10.75 5.80
N PHE A 103 -9.52 11.82 6.18
CA PHE A 103 -9.00 12.87 7.05
C PHE A 103 -8.52 12.28 8.38
N ALA A 104 -7.26 12.53 8.71
CA ALA A 104 -6.63 12.01 9.93
C ALA A 104 -6.39 13.10 10.98
N GLY A 105 -6.21 14.36 10.57
CA GLY A 105 -6.12 15.47 11.52
C GLY A 105 -5.73 16.82 10.92
N ARG A 106 -5.81 17.87 11.75
CA ARG A 106 -5.43 19.25 11.42
C ARG A 106 -4.17 19.64 12.17
N CYS A 107 -3.29 20.36 11.49
CA CYS A 107 -2.12 20.97 12.10
C CYS A 107 -2.53 22.16 12.98
N PRO A 108 -1.89 22.35 14.15
CA PRO A 108 -2.13 23.51 15.00
C PRO A 108 -1.90 24.86 14.28
N PRO A 109 -2.53 25.95 14.73
CA PRO A 109 -2.27 27.29 14.20
C PRO A 109 -0.76 27.62 14.19
N GLY A 110 -0.29 28.30 13.14
CA GLY A 110 1.13 28.67 12.99
C GLY A 110 2.06 27.55 12.49
N THR A 111 1.54 26.33 12.31
CA THR A 111 2.29 25.21 11.73
C THR A 111 1.86 24.88 10.30
N VAL A 112 2.65 24.09 9.60
CA VAL A 112 2.36 23.52 8.28
C VAL A 112 2.66 22.04 8.27
N CYS A 113 1.82 21.28 7.57
CA CYS A 113 2.08 19.88 7.29
C CYS A 113 3.23 19.76 6.30
N MET A 114 4.25 18.99 6.68
CA MET A 114 5.37 18.59 5.84
C MET A 114 5.52 17.07 5.88
N PHE A 115 5.66 16.44 4.72
CA PHE A 115 5.82 15.00 4.64
C PHE A 115 7.31 14.63 4.67
N ASN A 116 7.71 13.81 5.64
CA ASN A 116 9.05 13.27 5.69
C ASN A 116 9.10 11.97 4.88
N LYS A 117 9.79 12.00 3.74
CA LYS A 117 9.94 10.84 2.85
C LYS A 117 10.78 9.72 3.46
N GLN A 118 11.66 10.00 4.42
CA GLN A 118 12.56 9.01 5.03
C GLN A 118 11.79 8.03 5.93
N ASN A 119 10.76 8.51 6.63
CA ASN A 119 9.94 7.67 7.52
C ASN A 119 8.48 7.56 7.09
N GLY A 120 8.11 8.16 5.96
CA GLY A 120 6.78 8.06 5.37
C GLY A 120 5.67 8.74 6.17
N SER A 121 5.99 9.73 7.02
CA SER A 121 5.04 10.33 7.95
C SER A 121 4.93 11.86 7.79
N PRO A 122 3.72 12.44 7.98
CA PRO A 122 3.52 13.88 8.01
C PRO A 122 3.84 14.46 9.40
N TYR A 123 4.37 15.69 9.41
CA TYR A 123 4.70 16.44 10.60
C TYR A 123 4.13 17.85 10.52
N CYS A 124 3.61 18.36 11.63
CA CYS A 124 3.22 19.76 11.74
C CYS A 124 4.42 20.56 12.26
N LEU A 125 5.08 21.30 11.36
CA LEU A 125 6.28 22.07 11.66
C LEU A 125 5.97 23.57 11.71
N PRO A 126 6.63 24.37 12.55
CA PRO A 126 6.48 25.82 12.54
C PRO A 126 6.82 26.43 11.17
N ARG A 127 6.03 27.41 10.72
CA ARG A 127 6.25 28.10 9.44
C ARG A 127 7.60 28.82 9.32
N ARG A 128 8.24 29.16 10.45
CA ARG A 128 9.47 29.96 10.49
C ARG A 128 10.76 29.16 10.30
N GLY A 129 10.69 27.83 10.14
CA GLY A 129 11.87 26.96 9.99
C GLY A 129 12.10 26.42 8.58
N ILE A 130 11.47 26.99 7.54
CA ILE A 130 11.53 26.48 6.16
C ILE A 130 12.49 27.31 5.26
N ILE A 131 13.33 28.17 5.87
CA ILE A 131 14.40 28.89 5.18
C ILE A 131 15.73 28.49 5.85
N GLU A 132 16.22 27.30 5.50
CA GLU A 132 17.63 26.93 5.45
C GLU A 132 17.64 25.45 5.07
N ASN A 133 18.28 25.12 3.95
CA ASN A 133 18.53 23.76 3.44
C ASN A 133 17.46 23.12 2.55
N SER A 134 17.04 23.83 1.50
CA SER A 134 16.65 23.15 0.25
C SER A 134 17.42 23.75 -0.92
N GLU A 135 18.72 23.44 -0.97
CA GLU A 135 19.48 23.41 -2.20
C GLU A 135 18.94 22.26 -3.06
N ASP A 136 17.84 22.51 -3.75
CA ASP A 136 17.50 21.82 -5.00
C ASP A 136 16.97 22.92 -5.92
N ASN A 137 17.95 23.46 -6.64
CA ASN A 137 17.86 24.46 -7.69
C ASN A 137 16.98 23.95 -8.84
N GLU A 138 15.85 24.62 -9.10
CA GLU A 138 15.40 25.01 -10.43
C GLU A 138 14.15 25.91 -10.33
N ASP A 139 14.18 27.01 -11.10
CA ASP A 139 13.11 28.00 -11.33
C ASP A 139 12.81 29.05 -10.25
N ILE A 140 13.81 29.89 -9.94
CA ILE A 140 13.57 31.32 -9.75
C ILE A 140 13.96 32.06 -11.04
N GLN A 141 13.02 32.14 -11.97
CA GLN A 141 12.84 33.35 -12.76
C GLN A 141 11.36 33.49 -13.14
N LYS A 142 10.67 34.40 -12.45
CA LYS A 142 9.84 35.47 -13.01
C LYS A 142 8.79 35.89 -11.98
N ASN A 143 9.01 37.06 -11.39
CA ASN A 143 8.08 38.21 -11.43
C ASN A 143 8.44 39.18 -10.31
N GLU A 144 9.55 39.91 -10.48
CA GLU A 144 9.65 41.25 -9.89
C GLU A 144 8.91 42.20 -10.84
N ALA A 145 7.66 42.51 -10.51
CA ALA A 145 6.95 43.68 -11.00
C ALA A 145 5.70 43.92 -10.14
N VAL A 146 5.88 44.55 -8.98
CA VAL A 146 4.85 45.44 -8.43
C VAL A 146 5.58 46.72 -8.03
N GLN A 147 5.46 47.71 -8.91
CA GLN A 147 5.76 49.10 -8.62
C GLN A 147 4.66 49.61 -7.69
N ASP A 148 5.02 50.03 -6.48
CA ASP A 148 4.15 50.89 -5.67
C ASP A 148 4.22 52.30 -6.27
N SER A 149 3.14 52.70 -6.95
CA SER A 149 2.85 54.10 -7.26
C SER A 149 1.71 54.55 -6.36
N GLU A 150 2.04 55.14 -5.21
CA GLU A 150 1.12 56.02 -4.50
C GLU A 150 1.15 57.38 -5.23
N GLY A 151 0.03 57.71 -5.88
CA GLY A 151 -0.16 58.98 -6.57
C GLY A 151 -0.57 60.08 -5.59
N ASP A 152 0.09 61.22 -5.73
CA ASP A 152 -0.34 62.52 -5.24
C ASP A 152 -1.66 62.95 -5.91
N GLU A 153 -2.62 63.43 -5.13
CA GLU A 153 -3.66 64.36 -5.60
C GLU A 153 -3.66 65.62 -4.70
N ASP A 154 -3.15 66.66 -5.35
CA ASP A 154 -3.30 68.11 -5.29
C ASP A 154 -4.48 68.76 -4.52
N GLY A 155 -4.18 69.95 -3.98
CA GLY A 155 -5.15 70.89 -3.42
C GLY A 155 -4.52 72.26 -3.15
N GLU A 156 -4.46 73.07 -4.20
CA GLU A 156 -3.91 74.43 -4.27
C GLU A 156 -4.88 75.50 -3.73
N LEU A 157 -4.37 76.47 -2.96
CA LEU A 157 -4.61 77.94 -2.93
C LEU A 157 -4.41 78.55 -1.54
#